data_AF-A0A085JZT5-F1
#
_entry.id   AF-A0A085JZT5-F1
#
_cell.length_a   1.000
_cell.length_b   1.000
_cell.length_c   1.000
_cell.angle_alpha   90.00
_cell.angle_beta   90.00
_cell.angle_gamma   90.00
#
_symmetry.space_group_name_H-M   'P 1'
#
loop_
_entity.id
_entity.type
_entity.pdbx_description
1 polymer ?
#
loop_
_entity_poly.entity_id
_entity_poly.type
_entity_poly.pdbx_seq_one_letter_code
_entity_poly.pdbx_strand_id
1 'polypeptide(L)'
;MRRVTRSRMALMLVAPMVMMLPAGARGAPPTSWAKAGVSLADYAGDAGACAEATRDSAVTVRPETAQALDALSMVDLTMILRTYGGDSDASPLMAAANIGMHHDDANVARRTANFGAKYQAMTRSDVRAQLQAALDQCLVDRGYVRIMLTQDQVRGLAKLKRGTAERTAYLHAIDSDPAVIAAQQVVEE
;
A
#
# COMPACT_ATOMS: atom_id res chain seq x y z
N MET A 1 53.54 -54.45 -28.49
CA MET A 1 52.60 -53.96 -27.45
C MET A 1 53.29 -52.91 -26.60
N ARG A 2 52.78 -51.67 -26.57
CA ARG A 2 52.89 -50.63 -25.52
C ARG A 2 52.49 -49.28 -26.15
N ARG A 3 51.30 -48.76 -25.83
CA ARG A 3 50.88 -47.39 -26.15
C ARG A 3 51.00 -46.56 -24.88
N VAL A 4 51.81 -45.50 -24.92
CA VAL A 4 51.96 -44.52 -23.84
C VAL A 4 51.27 -43.22 -24.28
N THR A 5 50.25 -42.89 -23.47
CA THR A 5 49.61 -41.60 -23.16
C THR A 5 49.84 -40.38 -24.08
N ARG A 6 48.73 -39.80 -24.56
CA ARG A 6 48.63 -38.38 -24.92
C ARG A 6 47.71 -37.67 -23.93
N SER A 7 48.33 -36.78 -23.16
CA SER A 7 47.68 -35.84 -22.26
C SER A 7 46.83 -34.85 -23.07
N ARG A 8 45.57 -34.64 -22.67
CA ARG A 8 44.70 -33.59 -23.21
C ARG A 8 44.44 -32.57 -22.12
N MET A 9 45.15 -31.46 -22.25
CA MET A 9 45.00 -30.22 -21.51
C MET A 9 43.61 -29.63 -21.83
N ALA A 10 42.73 -29.54 -20.84
CA ALA A 10 41.40 -28.96 -20.99
C ALA A 10 41.46 -27.46 -20.68
N LEU A 11 41.17 -26.65 -21.69
CA LEU A 11 41.07 -25.20 -21.62
C LEU A 11 39.68 -24.83 -21.06
N MET A 12 39.61 -24.29 -19.84
CA MET A 12 38.37 -23.76 -19.26
C MET A 12 38.00 -22.42 -19.92
N LEU A 13 36.83 -22.35 -20.56
CA LEU A 13 36.17 -21.13 -21.00
C LEU A 13 35.37 -20.54 -19.82
N VAL A 14 35.75 -19.34 -19.36
CA VAL A 14 35.01 -18.57 -18.35
C VAL A 14 33.98 -17.71 -19.08
N ALA A 15 32.69 -18.01 -18.90
CA ALA A 15 31.58 -17.21 -19.42
C ALA A 15 31.28 -16.03 -18.45
N PRO A 16 31.11 -14.79 -18.94
CA PRO A 16 30.76 -13.66 -18.09
C PRO A 16 29.27 -13.73 -17.71
N MET A 17 29.02 -13.92 -16.42
CA MET A 17 27.71 -13.88 -15.80
C MET A 17 27.21 -12.43 -15.80
N VAL A 18 26.33 -12.10 -16.75
CA VAL A 18 25.62 -10.81 -16.78
C VAL A 18 24.70 -10.76 -15.56
N MET A 19 25.06 -9.95 -14.57
CA MET A 19 24.19 -9.61 -13.44
C MET A 19 23.01 -8.78 -13.98
N MET A 20 21.88 -9.42 -14.25
CA MET A 20 20.60 -8.73 -14.36
C MET A 20 20.22 -8.21 -12.97
N LEU A 21 20.43 -6.91 -12.72
CA LEU A 21 19.83 -6.26 -11.56
C LEU A 21 18.31 -6.19 -11.77
N PRO A 22 17.50 -6.52 -10.76
CA PRO A 22 16.05 -6.35 -10.85
C PRO A 22 15.75 -4.85 -11.00
N ALA A 23 15.05 -4.49 -12.07
CA ALA A 23 14.46 -3.15 -12.19
C ALA A 23 13.44 -2.99 -11.06
N GLY A 24 13.83 -2.28 -10.00
CA GLY A 24 12.91 -1.93 -8.93
C GLY A 24 11.71 -1.20 -9.52
N ALA A 25 10.51 -1.72 -9.29
CA ALA A 25 9.26 -1.06 -9.65
C ALA A 25 9.22 0.31 -8.96
N ARG A 26 9.59 1.37 -9.68
CA ARG A 26 9.32 2.75 -9.24
C ARG A 26 7.80 2.89 -9.27
N GLY A 27 7.20 3.07 -8.10
CA GLY A 27 5.77 3.37 -7.99
C GLY A 27 5.41 4.54 -8.91
N ALA A 28 4.17 4.54 -9.43
CA ALA A 28 3.68 5.62 -10.26
C ALA A 28 3.96 6.97 -9.59
N PRO A 29 4.35 8.01 -10.35
CA PRO A 29 4.62 9.30 -9.75
C PRO A 29 3.38 9.78 -8.97
N PRO A 30 3.56 10.49 -7.85
CA PRO A 30 2.42 10.94 -7.06
C PRO A 30 1.62 11.99 -7.85
N THR A 31 0.30 11.93 -7.73
CA THR A 31 -0.63 12.88 -8.33
C THR A 31 -0.99 14.00 -7.35
N SER A 32 -1.43 15.14 -7.89
CA SER A 32 -2.06 16.24 -7.14
C SER A 32 -3.40 16.62 -7.77
N TRP A 33 -4.21 17.38 -7.03
CA TRP A 33 -5.49 17.92 -7.50
C TRP A 33 -5.34 19.39 -7.85
N ALA A 34 -5.62 19.74 -9.10
CA ALA A 34 -5.36 21.07 -9.65
C ALA A 34 -6.61 21.72 -10.25
N LYS A 35 -6.70 23.04 -10.16
CA LYS A 35 -7.78 23.87 -10.69
C LYS A 35 -7.21 25.22 -11.14
N ALA A 36 -7.32 25.49 -12.44
CA ALA A 36 -6.68 26.66 -13.04
C ALA A 36 -7.19 27.98 -12.42
N GLY A 37 -6.25 28.85 -12.04
CA GLY A 37 -6.54 30.22 -11.58
C GLY A 37 -7.23 30.33 -10.22
N VAL A 38 -7.37 29.23 -9.46
CA VAL A 38 -7.93 29.28 -8.10
C VAL A 38 -7.03 30.11 -7.18
N SER A 39 -7.61 30.96 -6.33
CA SER A 39 -6.83 31.72 -5.34
C SER A 39 -6.29 30.81 -4.25
N LEU A 40 -5.22 31.21 -3.54
CA LEU A 40 -4.69 30.42 -2.42
C LEU A 40 -5.74 30.21 -1.32
N ALA A 41 -6.57 31.23 -1.08
CA ALA A 41 -7.64 31.17 -0.08
C ALA A 41 -8.73 30.16 -0.48
N ASP A 42 -9.20 30.22 -1.72
CA ASP A 42 -10.20 29.28 -2.24
C ASP A 42 -9.64 27.86 -2.31
N TYR A 43 -8.37 27.70 -2.72
CA TYR A 43 -7.68 26.42 -2.75
C TYR A 43 -7.64 25.74 -1.37
N ALA A 44 -7.22 26.50 -0.34
CA ALA A 44 -7.19 26.01 1.03
C ALA A 44 -8.62 25.77 1.58
N GLY A 45 -9.57 26.64 1.22
CA GLY A 45 -10.98 26.52 1.61
C GLY A 45 -11.65 25.28 1.02
N ASP A 46 -11.45 25.01 -0.26
CA ASP A 46 -11.96 23.84 -0.97
C ASP A 46 -11.39 22.55 -0.35
N ALA A 47 -10.08 22.51 -0.08
CA ALA A 47 -9.45 21.38 0.59
C ALA A 47 -10.04 21.12 1.99
N GLY A 48 -10.25 22.18 2.78
CA GLY A 48 -10.89 22.08 4.10
C GLY A 48 -12.33 21.61 4.03
N ALA A 49 -13.12 22.16 3.11
CA ALA A 49 -14.52 21.80 2.92
C ALA A 49 -14.69 20.35 2.46
N CYS A 50 -13.85 19.88 1.52
CA CYS A 50 -13.88 18.48 1.10
C CYS A 50 -13.41 17.53 2.19
N ALA A 51 -12.41 17.91 3.00
CA ALA A 51 -12.01 17.12 4.16
C ALA A 51 -13.17 17.00 5.17
N GLU A 52 -13.87 18.09 5.47
CA GLU A 52 -15.00 18.09 6.39
C GLU A 52 -16.15 17.22 5.87
N ALA A 53 -16.46 17.30 4.57
CA ALA A 53 -17.50 16.47 3.95
C ALA A 53 -17.24 14.96 4.08
N THR A 54 -15.98 14.53 4.23
CA THR A 54 -15.67 13.10 4.44
C THR A 54 -15.97 12.60 5.86
N ARG A 55 -16.16 13.48 6.85
CA ARG A 55 -16.34 13.06 8.26
C ARG A 55 -17.55 12.16 8.48
N ASP A 56 -18.63 12.40 7.73
CA ASP A 56 -19.89 11.65 7.85
C ASP A 56 -20.00 10.55 6.79
N SER A 57 -18.93 10.27 6.03
CA SER A 57 -18.93 9.21 5.03
C SER A 57 -19.03 7.84 5.70
N ALA A 58 -20.09 7.09 5.37
CA ALA A 58 -20.23 5.71 5.81
C ALA A 58 -19.12 4.85 5.19
N VAL A 59 -18.33 4.20 6.04
CA VAL A 59 -17.27 3.27 5.62
C VAL A 59 -17.64 1.85 6.02
N THR A 60 -17.41 0.92 5.12
CA THR A 60 -17.68 -0.52 5.36
C THR A 60 -16.44 -1.36 5.08
N VAL A 61 -16.40 -2.58 5.59
CA VAL A 61 -15.41 -3.56 5.13
C VAL A 61 -15.81 -4.01 3.75
N ARG A 62 -14.91 -3.89 2.77
CA ARG A 62 -15.22 -4.30 1.40
C ARG A 62 -15.36 -5.82 1.30
N PRO A 63 -16.20 -6.35 0.39
CA PRO A 63 -16.41 -7.79 0.25
C PRO A 63 -15.11 -8.57 0.06
N GLU A 64 -14.17 -8.04 -0.72
CA GLU A 64 -12.88 -8.67 -1.01
C GLU A 64 -12.01 -8.76 0.24
N THR A 65 -12.01 -7.69 1.06
CA THR A 65 -11.32 -7.68 2.36
C THR A 65 -11.96 -8.66 3.33
N ALA A 66 -13.30 -8.74 3.37
CA ALA A 66 -14.01 -9.70 4.21
C ALA A 66 -13.70 -11.14 3.80
N GLN A 67 -13.68 -11.45 2.50
CA GLN A 67 -13.30 -12.76 1.96
C GLN A 67 -11.84 -13.10 2.28
N ALA A 68 -10.92 -12.14 2.12
CA ALA A 68 -9.52 -12.34 2.47
C ALA A 68 -9.37 -12.62 3.97
N LEU A 69 -10.08 -11.88 4.82
CA LEU A 69 -10.08 -12.11 6.26
C LEU A 69 -10.59 -13.50 6.62
N ASP A 70 -11.71 -13.94 6.05
CA ASP A 70 -12.29 -15.26 6.28
C ASP A 70 -11.33 -16.39 5.86
N ALA A 71 -10.76 -16.30 4.66
CA ALA A 71 -9.77 -17.27 4.17
C ALA A 71 -8.55 -17.36 5.11
N LEU A 72 -8.09 -16.21 5.61
CA LEU A 72 -6.96 -16.14 6.53
C LEU A 72 -7.31 -16.73 7.91
N SER A 73 -8.52 -16.49 8.41
CA SER A 73 -9.00 -17.13 9.65
C SER A 73 -8.95 -18.65 9.54
N MET A 74 -9.37 -19.21 8.41
CA MET A 74 -9.40 -20.65 8.17
C MET A 74 -8.00 -21.26 8.06
N VAL A 75 -7.07 -20.57 7.38
CA VAL A 75 -5.66 -20.99 7.30
C VAL A 75 -5.02 -20.98 8.69
N ASP A 76 -5.23 -19.91 9.45
CA ASP A 76 -4.66 -19.77 10.77
C ASP A 76 -5.27 -20.80 11.75
N LEU A 77 -6.58 -21.06 11.67
CA LEU A 77 -7.22 -22.14 12.41
C LEU A 77 -6.61 -23.50 12.06
N THR A 78 -6.35 -23.76 10.78
CA THR A 78 -5.67 -25.00 10.32
C THR A 78 -4.25 -25.11 10.87
N MET A 79 -3.49 -24.01 10.91
CA MET A 79 -2.15 -23.97 11.51
C MET A 79 -2.18 -24.23 13.01
N ILE A 80 -3.14 -23.65 13.73
CA ILE A 80 -3.37 -23.93 15.16
C ILE A 80 -3.71 -25.41 15.34
N LEU A 81 -4.66 -25.95 14.57
CA LEU A 81 -5.04 -27.36 14.60
C LEU A 81 -3.83 -28.28 14.37
N ARG A 82 -2.94 -27.97 13.43
CA ARG A 82 -1.72 -28.76 13.17
C ARG A 82 -0.69 -28.63 14.30
N THR A 83 -0.49 -27.43 14.81
CA THR A 83 0.49 -27.15 15.88
C THR A 83 0.13 -27.85 17.18
N TYR A 84 -1.17 -27.91 17.50
CA TYR A 84 -1.67 -28.48 18.76
C TYR A 84 -2.31 -29.88 18.60
N GLY A 85 -2.49 -30.37 17.38
CA GLY A 85 -3.11 -31.67 17.09
C GLY A 85 -2.12 -32.82 16.87
N GLY A 86 -0.86 -32.54 16.51
CA GLY A 86 0.10 -33.59 16.10
C GLY A 86 -0.34 -34.33 14.82
N ASP A 87 0.48 -35.26 14.33
CA ASP A 87 0.27 -36.00 13.06
C ASP A 87 -0.96 -36.95 13.03
N SER A 88 -1.83 -36.91 14.04
CA SER A 88 -3.06 -37.72 14.13
C SER A 88 -4.30 -36.87 13.91
N ASP A 89 -5.29 -37.43 13.20
CA ASP A 89 -6.61 -36.88 12.89
C ASP A 89 -7.05 -35.69 13.77
N ALA A 90 -6.91 -34.49 13.22
CA ALA A 90 -7.12 -33.23 13.91
C ALA A 90 -8.57 -33.10 14.41
N SER A 91 -8.82 -33.47 15.66
CA SER A 91 -10.11 -33.20 16.33
C SER A 91 -10.22 -31.71 16.67
N PRO A 92 -11.24 -30.99 16.16
CA PRO A 92 -11.48 -29.58 16.50
C PRO A 92 -11.63 -29.35 18.02
N LEU A 93 -12.14 -30.37 18.74
CA LEU A 93 -12.33 -30.33 20.19
C LEU A 93 -10.99 -30.36 20.94
N MET A 94 -10.01 -31.13 20.46
CA MET A 94 -8.67 -31.18 21.06
C MET A 94 -7.89 -29.89 20.85
N ALA A 95 -8.01 -29.24 19.68
CA ALA A 95 -7.44 -27.93 19.49
C ALA A 95 -8.13 -26.86 20.34
N ALA A 96 -9.46 -26.87 20.47
CA ALA A 96 -10.17 -25.99 21.38
C ALA A 96 -9.71 -26.18 22.84
N ALA A 97 -9.54 -27.43 23.28
CA ALA A 97 -9.02 -27.75 24.61
C ALA A 97 -7.58 -27.25 24.80
N ASN A 98 -6.68 -27.45 23.84
CA ASN A 98 -5.30 -26.96 23.91
C ASN A 98 -5.20 -25.43 23.86
N ILE A 99 -6.03 -24.76 23.06
CA ILE A 99 -6.17 -23.29 23.07
C ILE A 99 -6.59 -22.81 24.46
N GLY A 100 -7.56 -23.49 25.07
CA GLY A 100 -8.03 -23.23 26.43
C GLY A 100 -6.99 -23.55 27.50
N MET A 101 -6.10 -24.52 27.29
CA MET A 101 -5.00 -24.82 28.24
C MET A 101 -3.84 -23.82 28.16
N HIS A 102 -3.61 -23.20 27.01
CA HIS A 102 -2.55 -22.21 26.78
C HIS A 102 -3.11 -20.78 26.67
N HIS A 103 -3.78 -20.33 27.72
CA HIS A 103 -4.38 -18.98 27.84
C HIS A 103 -3.52 -18.01 28.67
N ASP A 104 -2.24 -18.31 28.86
CA ASP A 104 -1.32 -17.37 29.49
C ASP A 104 -1.26 -16.05 28.72
N ASP A 105 -0.95 -14.96 29.44
CA ASP A 105 -0.95 -13.61 28.89
C ASP A 105 -0.06 -13.47 27.65
N ALA A 106 1.05 -14.22 27.58
CA ALA A 106 1.95 -14.19 26.43
C ALA A 106 1.32 -14.84 25.18
N ASN A 107 0.62 -15.96 25.33
CA ASN A 107 -0.13 -16.60 24.25
C ASN A 107 -1.32 -15.76 23.78
N VAL A 108 -2.06 -15.16 24.71
CA VAL A 108 -3.18 -14.25 24.39
C VAL A 108 -2.66 -12.99 23.67
N ALA A 109 -1.57 -12.39 24.14
CA ALA A 109 -0.95 -11.24 23.50
C ALA A 109 -0.43 -11.57 22.10
N ARG A 110 0.24 -12.72 21.91
CA ARG A 110 0.72 -13.18 20.61
C ARG A 110 -0.42 -13.38 19.61
N ARG A 111 -1.52 -14.02 20.03
CA ARG A 111 -2.71 -14.20 19.17
C ARG A 111 -3.34 -12.85 18.84
N THR A 112 -3.57 -11.99 19.83
CA THR A 112 -4.13 -10.65 19.62
C THR A 112 -3.27 -9.81 18.67
N ALA A 113 -1.94 -9.87 18.79
CA ALA A 113 -1.02 -9.16 17.92
C ALA A 113 -1.06 -9.69 16.48
N ASN A 114 -1.03 -11.01 16.27
CA ASN A 114 -1.00 -11.59 14.92
C ASN A 114 -2.36 -11.46 14.20
N PHE A 115 -3.46 -11.74 14.91
CA PHE A 115 -4.80 -11.66 14.33
C PHE A 115 -5.31 -10.23 14.33
N GLY A 116 -5.42 -9.60 15.50
CA GLY A 116 -5.97 -8.26 15.65
C GLY A 116 -5.26 -7.21 14.79
N ALA A 117 -3.92 -7.22 14.73
CA ALA A 117 -3.21 -6.23 13.92
C ALA A 117 -3.45 -6.42 12.42
N LYS A 118 -3.62 -7.65 11.94
CA LYS A 118 -3.90 -7.95 10.53
C LYS A 118 -5.30 -7.49 10.11
N TYR A 119 -6.29 -7.75 10.96
CA TYR A 119 -7.66 -7.23 10.76
C TYR A 119 -7.66 -5.70 10.75
N GLN A 120 -7.00 -5.08 11.72
CA GLN A 120 -6.88 -3.62 11.78
C GLN A 120 -6.17 -3.06 10.54
N ALA A 121 -5.09 -3.69 10.06
CA ALA A 121 -4.36 -3.22 8.89
C ALA A 121 -5.22 -3.27 7.61
N MET A 122 -5.91 -4.40 7.36
CA MET A 122 -6.72 -4.54 6.15
C MET A 122 -7.97 -3.65 6.19
N THR A 123 -8.67 -3.59 7.32
CA THR A 123 -9.84 -2.70 7.47
C THR A 123 -9.46 -1.22 7.41
N ARG A 124 -8.30 -0.80 7.94
CA ARG A 124 -7.78 0.57 7.76
C ARG A 124 -7.54 0.92 6.29
N SER A 125 -7.13 -0.05 5.46
CA SER A 125 -6.97 0.16 4.03
C SER A 125 -8.29 0.49 3.36
N ASP A 126 -9.36 -0.24 3.70
CA ASP A 126 -10.71 -0.01 3.19
C ASP A 126 -11.27 1.35 3.62
N VAL A 127 -11.11 1.69 4.90
CA VAL A 127 -11.52 2.99 5.42
C VAL A 127 -10.79 4.11 4.68
N ARG A 128 -9.47 4.01 4.55
CA ARG A 128 -8.68 5.01 3.82
C ARG A 128 -9.13 5.14 2.37
N ALA A 129 -9.34 4.02 1.67
CA ALA A 129 -9.72 4.04 0.26
C ALA A 129 -11.10 4.69 0.05
N GLN A 130 -12.09 4.37 0.90
CA GLN A 130 -13.42 4.96 0.81
C GLN A 130 -13.42 6.45 1.14
N LEU A 131 -12.71 6.87 2.20
CA LEU A 131 -12.59 8.30 2.53
C LEU A 131 -11.82 9.07 1.45
N GLN A 132 -10.78 8.47 0.86
CA GLN A 132 -10.06 9.07 -0.26
C GLN A 132 -10.98 9.22 -1.48
N ALA A 133 -11.78 8.21 -1.81
CA ALA A 133 -12.72 8.28 -2.93
C ALA A 133 -13.79 9.38 -2.71
N ALA A 134 -14.30 9.53 -1.48
CA ALA A 134 -15.25 10.60 -1.16
C ALA A 134 -14.60 11.99 -1.29
N LEU A 135 -13.36 12.15 -0.83
CA LEU A 135 -12.59 13.39 -0.99
C LEU A 135 -12.34 13.70 -2.46
N ASP A 136 -11.91 12.69 -3.23
CA ASP A 136 -11.63 12.80 -4.65
C ASP A 136 -12.88 13.23 -5.43
N GLN A 137 -14.04 12.62 -5.13
CA GLN A 137 -15.31 13.00 -5.76
C GLN A 137 -15.68 14.46 -5.43
N CYS A 138 -15.52 14.90 -4.17
CA CYS A 138 -15.78 16.29 -3.80
C CYS A 138 -14.91 17.28 -4.59
N LEU A 139 -13.64 16.94 -4.83
CA LEU A 139 -12.74 17.78 -5.62
C LEU A 139 -13.13 17.81 -7.11
N VAL A 140 -13.50 16.66 -7.68
CA VAL A 140 -14.03 16.58 -9.06
C VAL A 140 -15.28 17.45 -9.21
N ASP A 141 -16.23 17.35 -8.28
CA ASP A 141 -17.48 18.14 -8.30
C ASP A 141 -17.21 19.65 -8.20
N ARG A 142 -16.08 20.04 -7.58
CA ARG A 142 -15.60 21.44 -7.51
C ARG A 142 -14.78 21.86 -8.74
N GLY A 143 -14.61 20.98 -9.73
CA GLY A 143 -13.90 21.25 -10.97
C GLY A 143 -12.39 21.11 -10.88
N TYR A 144 -11.87 20.36 -9.90
CA TYR A 144 -10.47 19.97 -9.88
C TYR A 144 -10.21 18.78 -10.80
N VAL A 145 -9.01 18.74 -11.36
CA VAL A 145 -8.51 17.64 -12.21
C VAL A 145 -7.25 17.05 -11.60
N ARG A 146 -6.97 15.77 -11.88
CA ARG A 146 -5.70 15.16 -11.45
C ARG A 146 -4.56 15.59 -12.38
N ILE A 147 -3.45 15.98 -11.77
CA ILE A 147 -2.17 16.17 -12.47
C ILE A 147 -1.11 15.22 -11.92
N MET A 148 -0.17 14.82 -12.76
CA MET A 148 0.98 14.01 -12.39
C MET A 148 2.15 14.92 -12.00
N LEU A 149 2.62 14.85 -10.75
CA LEU A 149 3.72 15.71 -10.32
C LEU A 149 5.05 15.26 -10.93
N THR A 150 5.84 16.23 -11.38
CA THR A 150 7.21 16.01 -11.85
C THR A 150 8.13 15.61 -10.69
N GLN A 151 9.23 14.95 -11.01
CA GLN A 151 10.23 14.56 -10.00
C GLN A 151 10.81 15.77 -9.24
N ASP A 152 10.91 16.93 -9.88
CA ASP A 152 11.35 18.17 -9.23
C ASP A 152 10.31 18.70 -8.25
N GLN A 153 9.03 18.72 -8.63
CA GLN A 153 7.93 19.12 -7.73
C GLN A 153 7.85 18.19 -6.51
N VAL A 154 7.98 16.88 -6.73
CA VAL A 154 8.02 15.89 -5.64
C VAL A 154 9.19 16.12 -4.69
N ARG A 155 10.38 16.39 -5.23
CA ARG A 155 11.57 16.75 -4.42
C ARG A 155 11.37 18.05 -3.67
N GLY A 156 10.72 19.05 -4.28
CA GLY A 156 10.36 20.31 -3.64
C GLY A 156 9.43 20.06 -2.45
N LEU A 157 8.35 19.33 -2.67
CA LEU A 157 7.42 18.93 -1.62
C LEU A 157 8.09 18.14 -0.49
N ALA A 158 9.03 17.25 -0.80
CA ALA A 158 9.69 16.45 0.23
C ALA A 158 10.47 17.29 1.26
N LYS A 159 10.90 18.50 0.90
CA LYS A 159 11.60 19.43 1.79
C LYS A 159 10.67 20.21 2.72
N LEU A 160 9.37 20.26 2.40
CA LEU A 160 8.38 21.06 3.12
C LEU A 160 7.60 20.21 4.10
N LYS A 161 7.53 20.65 5.36
CA LYS A 161 6.78 19.95 6.41
C LYS A 161 5.29 19.85 6.04
N ARG A 162 4.69 18.68 6.26
CA ARG A 162 3.25 18.47 6.01
C ARG A 162 2.40 19.37 6.91
N GLY A 163 1.31 19.92 6.36
CA GLY A 163 0.36 20.76 7.08
C GLY A 163 0.84 22.19 7.38
N THR A 164 1.95 22.64 6.80
CA THR A 164 2.39 24.04 6.95
C THR A 164 1.84 24.93 5.83
N ALA A 165 1.67 26.22 6.12
CA ALA A 165 1.27 27.22 5.13
C ALA A 165 2.23 27.29 3.94
N GLU A 166 3.54 27.13 4.18
CA GLU A 166 4.57 27.08 3.13
C GLU A 166 4.33 25.93 2.15
N ARG A 167 4.02 24.72 2.66
CA ARG A 167 3.70 23.57 1.81
C ARG A 167 2.42 23.80 1.03
N THR A 168 1.39 24.37 1.66
CA THR A 168 0.13 24.69 0.99
C THR A 168 0.33 25.71 -0.13
N ALA A 169 1.12 26.76 0.11
CA ALA A 169 1.45 27.75 -0.92
C ALA A 169 2.25 27.15 -2.08
N TYR A 170 3.20 26.25 -1.80
CA TYR A 170 3.95 25.56 -2.84
C TYR A 170 3.06 24.66 -3.70
N LEU A 171 2.16 23.89 -3.08
CA LEU A 171 1.16 23.09 -3.82
C LEU A 171 0.27 24.00 -4.66
N HIS A 172 -0.30 25.04 -4.08
CA HIS A 172 -1.15 26.01 -4.79
C HIS A 172 -0.45 26.62 -6.01
N ALA A 173 0.83 26.98 -5.91
CA ALA A 173 1.58 27.53 -7.05
C ALA A 173 1.70 26.54 -8.23
N ILE A 174 1.70 25.24 -7.96
CA ILE A 174 1.68 24.18 -8.97
C ILE A 174 0.25 23.96 -9.47
N ASP A 175 -0.67 23.76 -8.53
CA ASP A 175 -2.02 23.26 -8.74
C ASP A 175 -2.97 24.33 -9.30
N SER A 176 -2.56 25.61 -9.32
CA SER A 176 -3.34 26.72 -9.91
C SER A 176 -2.79 27.22 -11.25
N ASP A 177 -1.60 26.76 -11.68
CA ASP A 177 -0.96 27.21 -12.91
C ASP A 177 -1.60 26.53 -14.14
N PRO A 178 -2.26 27.28 -15.05
CA PRO A 178 -2.88 26.70 -16.23
C PRO A 178 -1.91 25.96 -17.16
N ALA A 179 -0.65 26.41 -17.24
CA ALA A 179 0.36 25.78 -18.08
C ALA A 179 0.81 24.44 -17.50
N VAL A 180 0.92 24.35 -16.17
CA VAL A 180 1.19 23.08 -15.47
C VAL A 180 0.05 22.11 -15.70
N ILE A 181 -1.20 22.55 -15.53
CA ILE A 181 -2.38 21.70 -15.71
C ILE A 181 -2.43 21.18 -17.14
N ALA A 182 -2.29 22.04 -18.15
CA ALA A 182 -2.30 21.64 -19.55
C ALA A 182 -1.21 20.60 -19.90
N ALA A 183 -0.05 20.67 -19.23
CA ALA A 183 1.08 19.77 -19.48
C ALA A 183 1.04 18.47 -18.67
N GLN A 184 0.39 18.46 -17.50
CA GLN A 184 0.52 17.38 -16.51
C GLN A 184 -0.80 16.69 -16.18
N GLN A 185 -1.93 17.11 -16.76
CA GLN A 185 -3.22 16.48 -16.53
C GLN A 185 -3.19 15.00 -16.90
N VAL A 186 -3.73 14.18 -15.99
CA VAL A 186 -3.94 12.75 -16.23
C VAL A 186 -5.22 12.60 -17.05
N VAL A 187 -5.12 11.96 -18.21
CA VAL A 187 -6.28 11.50 -18.96
C VAL A 187 -6.67 10.15 -18.37
N GLU A 188 -7.77 10.10 -17.65
CA GLU A 188 -8.36 8.84 -17.19
C GLU A 188 -9.02 8.17 -18.41
N GLU A 189 -8.49 7.02 -18.84
CA GLU A 189 -9.06 6.17 -19.91
C GLU A 189 -10.29 5.39 -19.43
#